data_AF-A0A3D1H841-F1
#
_entry.id   AF-A0A3D1H841-F1
#
_cell.length_a   1.000
_cell.length_b   1.000
_cell.length_c   1.000
_cell.angle_alpha   90.00
_cell.angle_beta   90.00
_cell.angle_gamma   90.00
#
_symmetry.space_group_name_H-M   'P 1'
#
loop_
_entity.id
_entity.type
_entity.pdbx_description
1 polymer ?
#
loop_
_entity_poly.entity_id
_entity_poly.type
_entity_poly.pdbx_seq_one_letter_code
_entity_poly.pdbx_strand_id
1 'polypeptide(L)'
;MQPLKIILICLTVMLTSCKTETKLQVAVYETSAAGAQLSVKTEFNPEVSASVIRILPKQKFQTITGFGGSFTESSAYLLSKLSSAKRKEVLEAYFGDSGAKYSLTRTHMNSCDFSLSNYSYAPIAGDTLLENFSVEEDLNDIIPMIKDAMATSSDGFKIISSPWTAPPWMKDNNNYVGGKLLPKYYDTWALFFSKYITAYKAEG
;
A
#
# COMPACT_ATOMS: atom_id res chain seq x y z
N MET A 1 50.36 27.35 -52.92
CA MET A 1 49.37 26.24 -52.79
C MET A 1 49.33 25.71 -51.35
N GLN A 2 49.04 26.57 -50.37
CA GLN A 2 49.19 26.28 -48.95
C GLN A 2 47.96 26.54 -48.03
N PRO A 3 46.76 26.95 -48.50
CA PRO A 3 45.61 27.10 -47.58
C PRO A 3 44.72 25.84 -47.48
N LEU A 4 44.83 24.87 -48.41
CA LEU A 4 43.88 23.75 -48.47
C LEU A 4 44.14 22.64 -47.42
N LYS A 5 45.38 22.50 -46.92
CA LYS A 5 45.71 21.50 -45.89
C LYS A 5 45.26 21.91 -44.48
N ILE A 6 45.11 23.21 -44.21
CA ILE A 6 44.72 23.71 -42.88
C ILE A 6 43.21 23.54 -42.65
N ILE A 7 42.39 23.69 -43.69
CA ILE A 7 40.93 23.52 -43.61
C ILE A 7 40.55 22.05 -43.35
N LEU A 8 41.32 21.08 -43.86
CA LEU A 8 41.04 19.66 -43.66
C LEU A 8 41.40 19.16 -42.24
N ILE A 9 42.36 19.82 -41.58
CA ILE A 9 42.78 19.48 -40.20
C ILE A 9 41.78 20.04 -39.17
N CYS A 10 41.15 21.18 -39.44
CA CYS A 10 40.10 21.72 -38.56
C CYS A 10 38.78 20.93 -38.62
N LEU A 11 38.50 20.19 -39.71
CA LEU A 11 37.26 19.43 -39.85
C LEU A 11 37.28 18.05 -39.17
N THR A 12 38.46 17.54 -38.79
CA THR A 12 38.61 16.20 -38.20
C THR A 12 38.59 16.19 -36.67
N VAL A 13 38.57 17.35 -36.00
CA VAL A 13 38.69 17.48 -34.54
C VAL A 13 37.34 17.66 -33.81
N MET A 14 36.21 17.80 -34.52
CA MET A 14 34.90 18.12 -33.89
C MET A 14 33.89 16.96 -33.82
N LEU A 15 34.34 15.69 -33.80
CA LEU A 15 33.43 14.54 -33.65
C LEU A 15 33.80 13.60 -32.49
N THR A 16 34.49 14.10 -31.46
CA THR A 16 34.49 13.43 -30.15
C THR A 16 33.15 13.69 -29.46
N SER A 17 32.11 13.01 -29.97
CA SER A 17 30.87 12.81 -29.25
C SER A 17 31.22 12.05 -27.96
N CYS A 18 31.42 12.77 -26.86
CA CYS A 18 31.41 12.20 -25.52
C CYS A 18 30.09 11.44 -25.35
N LYS A 19 30.12 10.12 -25.55
CA LYS A 19 29.06 9.25 -25.08
C LYS A 19 29.17 9.24 -23.56
N THR A 20 28.42 10.10 -22.90
CA THR A 20 28.13 9.97 -21.48
C THR A 20 27.35 8.67 -21.31
N GLU A 21 28.06 7.57 -21.11
CA GLU A 21 27.46 6.35 -20.61
C GLU A 21 26.98 6.64 -19.19
N THR A 22 25.69 6.86 -19.02
CA THR A 22 25.04 6.87 -17.72
C THR A 22 25.26 5.50 -17.07
N LYS A 23 26.27 5.40 -16.20
CA LYS A 23 26.41 4.26 -15.30
C LYS A 23 25.24 4.27 -14.34
N LEU A 24 24.43 3.22 -14.40
CA LEU A 24 23.39 3.00 -13.40
C LEU A 24 24.06 2.76 -12.05
N GLN A 25 23.65 3.53 -11.04
CA GLN A 25 23.98 3.19 -9.66
C GLN A 25 23.08 2.04 -9.24
N VAL A 26 23.68 0.93 -8.83
CA VAL A 26 22.96 -0.29 -8.45
C VAL A 26 23.25 -0.59 -7.00
N ALA A 27 22.19 -0.69 -6.20
CA ALA A 27 22.23 -1.30 -4.87
C ALA A 27 21.59 -2.69 -4.96
N VAL A 28 22.23 -3.68 -4.35
CA VAL A 28 21.73 -5.06 -4.34
C VAL A 28 21.50 -5.49 -2.91
N TYR A 29 20.33 -6.06 -2.66
CA TYR A 29 19.92 -6.59 -1.38
C TYR A 29 19.61 -8.08 -1.54
N GLU A 30 20.07 -8.89 -0.59
CA GLU A 30 19.89 -10.34 -0.59
C GLU A 30 19.05 -10.77 0.62
N THR A 31 18.01 -11.57 0.33
CA THR A 31 17.29 -12.36 1.33
C THR A 31 17.34 -13.82 0.89
N SER A 32 17.73 -14.73 1.78
CA SER A 32 17.95 -16.14 1.41
C SER A 32 17.50 -17.10 2.51
N ALA A 33 17.19 -18.34 2.11
CA ALA A 33 16.86 -19.43 3.04
C ALA A 33 18.02 -19.76 4.00
N ALA A 34 19.27 -19.46 3.60
CA ALA A 34 20.45 -19.60 4.44
C ALA A 34 20.57 -18.51 5.54
N GLY A 35 19.65 -17.53 5.55
CA GLY A 35 19.53 -16.55 6.63
C GLY A 35 19.95 -15.13 6.26
N ALA A 36 20.26 -14.82 5.01
CA ALA A 36 20.42 -13.42 4.59
C ALA A 36 19.07 -12.70 4.76
N GLN A 37 19.09 -11.50 5.34
CA GLN A 37 17.91 -10.68 5.63
C GLN A 37 18.17 -9.26 5.14
N LEU A 38 17.68 -8.94 3.93
CA LEU A 38 17.90 -7.64 3.26
C LEU A 38 19.36 -7.16 3.33
N SER A 39 20.31 -8.11 3.22
CA SER A 39 21.72 -7.83 3.40
C SER A 39 22.29 -7.16 2.15
N VAL A 40 23.01 -6.05 2.32
CA VAL A 40 23.62 -5.33 1.19
C VAL A 40 24.75 -6.16 0.59
N LYS A 41 24.72 -6.34 -0.74
CA LYS A 41 25.78 -7.03 -1.49
C LYS A 41 26.60 -6.01 -2.25
N THR A 42 27.89 -5.96 -1.95
CA THR A 42 28.87 -5.06 -2.58
C THR A 42 29.88 -5.80 -3.43
N GLU A 43 30.09 -7.10 -3.17
CA GLU A 43 31.04 -7.95 -3.87
C GLU A 43 30.32 -8.83 -4.90
N PHE A 44 30.74 -8.71 -6.16
CA PHE A 44 30.21 -9.50 -7.27
C PHE A 44 31.39 -10.14 -7.99
N ASN A 45 31.33 -11.46 -8.20
CA ASN A 45 32.34 -12.15 -9.00
C ASN A 45 31.93 -12.04 -10.48
N PRO A 46 32.71 -11.34 -11.34
CA PRO A 46 32.39 -11.17 -12.76
C PRO A 46 32.76 -12.42 -13.57
N GLU A 47 32.37 -13.61 -13.10
CA GLU A 47 32.44 -14.79 -13.94
C GLU A 47 31.46 -14.66 -15.10
N VAL A 48 31.80 -15.30 -16.23
CA VAL A 48 31.01 -15.30 -17.45
C VAL A 48 29.61 -15.82 -17.13
N SER A 49 28.66 -14.90 -16.97
CA SER A 49 27.29 -15.24 -16.66
C SER A 49 26.70 -16.02 -17.83
N ALA A 50 26.18 -17.21 -17.57
CA ALA A 50 25.55 -18.06 -18.59
C ALA A 50 24.26 -17.45 -19.17
N SER A 51 23.76 -16.34 -18.62
CA SER A 51 22.51 -15.70 -19.05
C SER A 51 22.59 -14.18 -18.92
N VAL A 52 22.00 -13.48 -19.89
CA VAL A 52 21.98 -12.01 -19.95
C VAL A 52 20.54 -11.52 -19.89
N ILE A 53 20.21 -10.75 -18.85
CA ILE A 53 18.93 -10.03 -18.73
C ILE A 53 19.14 -8.59 -19.21
N ARG A 54 18.26 -8.11 -20.11
CA ARG A 54 18.33 -6.76 -20.67
C ARG A 54 17.12 -5.94 -20.25
N ILE A 55 17.36 -4.76 -19.69
CA ILE A 55 16.32 -3.77 -19.39
C ILE A 55 16.11 -2.90 -20.64
N LEU A 56 14.87 -2.73 -21.08
CA LEU A 56 14.50 -1.93 -22.25
C LEU A 56 13.64 -0.72 -21.83
N PRO A 57 14.23 0.43 -21.42
CA PRO A 57 13.49 1.54 -20.79
C PRO A 57 12.41 2.21 -21.65
N LYS A 58 12.45 1.99 -22.98
CA LYS A 58 11.45 2.49 -23.92
C LYS A 58 10.21 1.61 -24.01
N GLN A 59 10.27 0.37 -23.52
CA GLN A 59 9.13 -0.55 -23.45
C GLN A 59 8.50 -0.43 -22.06
N LYS A 60 7.34 0.22 -21.98
CA LYS A 60 6.62 0.47 -20.72
C LYS A 60 5.42 -0.45 -20.59
N PHE A 61 5.06 -0.77 -19.36
CA PHE A 61 3.87 -1.53 -18.99
C PHE A 61 3.04 -0.75 -17.97
N GLN A 62 2.41 -1.42 -17.01
CA GLN A 62 1.57 -0.81 -15.99
C GLN A 62 2.36 0.08 -15.02
N THR A 63 1.68 1.11 -14.49
CA THR A 63 2.12 1.84 -13.30
C THR A 63 1.78 1.03 -12.05
N ILE A 64 2.71 0.96 -11.10
CA ILE A 64 2.50 0.28 -9.81
C ILE A 64 1.89 1.29 -8.82
N THR A 65 0.72 0.96 -8.27
CA THR A 65 0.01 1.81 -7.30
C THR A 65 0.70 1.85 -5.94
N GLY A 66 1.22 0.71 -5.49
CA GLY A 66 1.91 0.56 -4.21
C GLY A 66 1.88 -0.88 -3.69
N PHE A 67 2.48 -1.08 -2.52
CA PHE A 67 2.53 -2.35 -1.81
C PHE A 67 2.24 -2.12 -0.32
N GLY A 68 1.69 -3.12 0.37
CA GLY A 68 1.49 -3.05 1.81
C GLY A 68 0.60 -4.15 2.37
N GLY A 69 -0.14 -3.83 3.43
CA GLY A 69 -0.94 -4.77 4.20
C GLY A 69 -2.29 -4.22 4.65
N SER A 70 -3.05 -5.01 5.41
CA SER A 70 -4.38 -4.64 5.88
C SER A 70 -4.36 -4.19 7.34
N PHE A 71 -5.03 -3.07 7.64
CA PHE A 71 -5.45 -2.69 8.98
C PHE A 71 -6.71 -3.49 9.33
N THR A 72 -6.55 -4.63 9.99
CA THR A 72 -7.68 -5.36 10.57
C THR A 72 -7.80 -5.07 12.06
N GLU A 73 -8.99 -5.25 12.63
CA GLU A 73 -9.22 -5.13 14.08
C GLU A 73 -8.25 -6.03 14.86
N SER A 74 -8.02 -7.28 14.42
CA SER A 74 -7.04 -8.17 15.04
C SER A 74 -5.62 -7.61 15.02
N SER A 75 -5.18 -7.01 13.89
CA SER A 75 -3.86 -6.39 13.81
C SER A 75 -3.75 -5.17 14.73
N ALA A 76 -4.78 -4.32 14.76
CA ALA A 76 -4.83 -3.16 15.64
C ALA A 76 -4.85 -3.57 17.12
N TYR A 77 -5.66 -4.58 17.47
CA TYR A 77 -5.72 -5.17 18.80
C TYR A 77 -4.35 -5.70 19.24
N LEU A 78 -3.69 -6.54 18.43
CA LEU A 78 -2.38 -7.09 18.77
C LEU A 78 -1.31 -5.99 18.90
N LEU A 79 -1.32 -5.01 18.01
CA LEU A 79 -0.41 -3.86 18.08
C LEU A 79 -0.65 -3.05 19.36
N SER A 80 -1.91 -2.89 19.79
CA SER A 80 -2.27 -2.18 21.02
C SER A 80 -1.79 -2.86 22.30
N LYS A 81 -1.55 -4.19 22.26
CA LYS A 81 -1.02 -4.96 23.40
C LYS A 81 0.49 -4.83 23.59
N LEU A 82 1.20 -4.28 22.60
CA LEU A 82 2.62 -4.02 22.73
C LEU A 82 2.90 -2.80 23.60
N SER A 83 4.10 -2.74 24.17
CA SER A 83 4.58 -1.48 24.75
C SER A 83 4.68 -0.39 23.69
N SER A 84 4.58 0.87 24.09
CA SER A 84 4.72 2.02 23.17
C SER A 84 6.00 1.94 22.32
N ALA A 85 7.13 1.52 22.92
CA ALA A 85 8.39 1.33 22.19
C ALA A 85 8.29 0.25 21.11
N LYS A 86 7.68 -0.90 21.42
CA LYS A 86 7.53 -2.00 20.45
C LYS A 86 6.48 -1.71 19.39
N ARG A 87 5.41 -1.00 19.72
CA ARG A 87 4.45 -0.48 18.74
C ARG A 87 5.14 0.45 17.73
N LYS A 88 5.97 1.39 18.21
CA LYS A 88 6.75 2.28 17.34
C LYS A 88 7.73 1.52 16.45
N GLU A 89 8.41 0.51 16.98
CA GLU A 89 9.33 -0.35 16.21
C GLU A 89 8.61 -1.06 15.06
N VAL A 90 7.42 -1.62 15.29
CA VAL A 90 6.62 -2.27 14.26
C VAL A 90 6.13 -1.28 13.20
N LEU A 91 5.66 -0.09 13.61
CA LEU A 91 5.21 0.95 12.68
C LEU A 91 6.37 1.46 11.83
N GLU A 92 7.55 1.70 12.42
CA GLU A 92 8.75 2.09 11.69
C GLU A 92 9.15 1.01 10.67
N ALA A 93 9.12 -0.26 11.04
CA ALA A 93 9.46 -1.36 10.14
C ALA A 93 8.54 -1.44 8.90
N TYR A 94 7.27 -1.09 9.01
CA TYR A 94 6.33 -1.13 7.88
C TYR A 94 6.21 0.19 7.12
N PHE A 95 6.16 1.32 7.82
CA PHE A 95 5.80 2.63 7.25
C PHE A 95 6.95 3.63 7.26
N GLY A 96 7.93 3.46 8.13
CA GLY A 96 9.01 4.42 8.34
C GLY A 96 10.07 4.40 7.24
N ASP A 97 10.91 5.43 7.26
CA ASP A 97 11.95 5.65 6.25
C ASP A 97 13.02 4.55 6.23
N SER A 98 13.24 3.91 7.38
CA SER A 98 14.17 2.80 7.53
C SER A 98 13.55 1.43 7.23
N GLY A 99 12.23 1.38 7.02
CA GLY A 99 11.46 0.16 6.86
C GLY A 99 11.02 -0.14 5.43
N ALA A 100 9.92 -0.87 5.30
CA ALA A 100 9.36 -1.34 4.04
C ALA A 100 8.63 -0.24 3.23
N LYS A 101 8.39 0.94 3.82
CA LYS A 101 7.70 2.09 3.20
C LYS A 101 6.40 1.68 2.49
N TYR A 102 5.50 1.02 3.23
CA TYR A 102 4.18 0.66 2.72
C TYR A 102 3.47 1.87 2.13
N SER A 103 2.97 1.71 0.91
CA SER A 103 2.39 2.77 0.07
C SER A 103 0.95 2.46 -0.37
N LEU A 104 0.50 1.22 -0.19
CA LEU A 104 -0.87 0.80 -0.42
C LEU A 104 -1.33 -0.15 0.68
N THR A 105 -2.35 0.27 1.42
CA THR A 105 -2.93 -0.51 2.51
C THR A 105 -4.40 -0.80 2.24
N ARG A 106 -4.96 -1.67 3.08
CA ARG A 106 -6.37 -2.03 3.05
C ARG A 106 -7.00 -1.86 4.42
N THR A 107 -8.27 -1.53 4.48
CA THR A 107 -9.11 -1.66 5.68
C THR A 107 -10.41 -2.38 5.34
N HIS A 108 -11.12 -2.80 6.38
CA HIS A 108 -12.43 -3.43 6.27
C HIS A 108 -13.54 -2.46 6.68
N MET A 109 -14.72 -2.66 6.09
CA MET A 109 -15.94 -1.99 6.53
C MET A 109 -16.83 -3.02 7.24
N ASN A 110 -17.38 -2.68 8.41
CA ASN A 110 -17.96 -3.63 9.38
C ASN A 110 -16.91 -4.63 9.89
N SER A 111 -17.34 -5.66 10.61
CA SER A 111 -16.46 -6.76 11.00
C SER A 111 -15.99 -7.62 9.82
N CYS A 112 -14.87 -8.31 10.03
CA CYS A 112 -14.39 -9.40 9.17
C CYS A 112 -14.11 -10.67 9.99
N ASP A 113 -13.58 -11.71 9.35
CA ASP A 113 -13.08 -12.92 10.03
C ASP A 113 -11.88 -12.66 10.95
N PHE A 114 -11.19 -11.53 10.77
CA PHE A 114 -10.14 -11.01 11.65
C PHE A 114 -10.65 -9.89 12.58
N SER A 115 -11.94 -9.91 12.92
CA SER A 115 -12.52 -9.08 13.96
C SER A 115 -12.68 -9.83 15.28
N LEU A 116 -12.74 -9.10 16.40
CA LEU A 116 -12.93 -9.68 17.73
C LEU A 116 -14.37 -10.15 17.94
N SER A 117 -15.31 -9.60 17.17
CA SER A 117 -16.71 -10.01 17.14
C SER A 117 -17.36 -9.63 15.81
N ASN A 118 -18.60 -10.08 15.57
CA ASN A 118 -19.38 -9.62 14.43
C ASN A 118 -20.10 -8.32 14.77
N TYR A 119 -19.91 -7.28 13.96
CA TYR A 119 -20.54 -5.98 14.14
C TYR A 119 -20.83 -5.32 12.80
N SER A 120 -21.64 -4.26 12.84
CA SER A 120 -21.87 -3.42 11.68
C SER A 120 -22.14 -1.98 12.08
N TYR A 121 -21.62 -1.04 11.28
CA TYR A 121 -21.85 0.40 11.40
C TYR A 121 -23.31 0.82 11.23
N ALA A 122 -24.22 -0.08 10.85
CA ALA A 122 -25.64 0.19 10.70
C ALA A 122 -26.49 -0.88 11.42
N PRO A 123 -26.48 -0.91 12.77
CA PRO A 123 -27.06 -2.01 13.55
C PRO A 123 -28.59 -1.96 13.63
N ILE A 124 -29.21 -0.79 13.39
CA ILE A 124 -30.66 -0.60 13.55
C ILE A 124 -31.43 -1.11 12.33
N ALA A 125 -32.21 -2.18 12.53
CA ALA A 125 -33.02 -2.76 11.48
C ALA A 125 -34.09 -1.79 10.96
N GLY A 126 -34.16 -1.62 9.64
CA GLY A 126 -35.12 -0.73 8.99
C GLY A 126 -34.68 0.74 8.91
N ASP A 127 -33.51 1.09 9.43
CA ASP A 127 -32.90 2.42 9.27
C ASP A 127 -32.36 2.60 7.84
N THR A 128 -33.25 2.74 6.86
CA THR A 128 -32.87 2.82 5.45
C THR A 128 -32.19 4.14 5.07
N LEU A 129 -32.27 5.16 5.94
CA LEU A 129 -31.59 6.45 5.81
C LEU A 129 -30.25 6.50 6.57
N LEU A 130 -29.92 5.43 7.30
CA LEU A 130 -28.70 5.28 8.07
C LEU A 130 -28.48 6.43 9.06
N GLU A 131 -29.56 6.88 9.72
CA GLU A 131 -29.51 7.97 10.71
C GLU A 131 -28.63 7.60 11.91
N ASN A 132 -28.57 6.31 12.26
CA ASN A 132 -27.79 5.77 13.37
C ASN A 132 -26.45 5.17 12.91
N PHE A 133 -25.96 5.53 11.71
CA PHE A 133 -24.66 5.06 11.24
C PHE A 133 -23.52 5.63 12.08
N SER A 134 -22.61 4.76 12.54
CA SER A 134 -21.39 5.16 13.23
C SER A 134 -20.23 4.21 12.91
N VAL A 135 -18.99 4.70 13.04
CA VAL A 135 -17.77 3.87 12.99
C VAL A 135 -17.17 3.71 14.39
N GLU A 136 -18.03 3.68 15.41
CA GLU A 136 -17.63 3.72 16.82
C GLU A 136 -16.71 2.56 17.19
N GLU A 137 -16.95 1.39 16.60
CA GLU A 137 -16.16 0.19 16.78
C GLU A 137 -14.69 0.37 16.38
N ASP A 138 -14.41 1.26 15.41
CA ASP A 138 -13.06 1.47 14.88
C ASP A 138 -12.28 2.56 15.62
N LEU A 139 -12.94 3.37 16.47
CA LEU A 139 -12.37 4.58 17.07
C LEU A 139 -11.23 4.28 18.05
N ASN A 140 -11.23 3.11 18.66
CA ASN A 140 -10.28 2.75 19.71
C ASN A 140 -9.12 1.87 19.23
N ASP A 141 -9.15 1.41 17.98
CA ASP A 141 -8.14 0.48 17.45
C ASP A 141 -7.68 0.80 16.02
N ILE A 142 -8.51 0.57 15.00
CA ILE A 142 -8.18 0.69 13.58
C ILE A 142 -7.81 2.13 13.25
N ILE A 143 -8.64 3.10 13.65
CA ILE A 143 -8.40 4.53 13.37
C ILE A 143 -7.11 5.01 14.05
N PRO A 144 -6.86 4.76 15.35
CA PRO A 144 -5.58 5.06 15.98
C PRO A 144 -4.38 4.39 15.30
N MET A 145 -4.50 3.14 14.87
CA MET A 145 -3.41 2.45 14.15
C MET A 145 -3.11 3.11 12.80
N ILE A 146 -4.14 3.51 12.05
CA ILE A 146 -3.99 4.24 10.78
C ILE A 146 -3.32 5.59 11.01
N LYS A 147 -3.75 6.35 12.02
CA LYS A 147 -3.18 7.67 12.36
C LYS A 147 -1.70 7.57 12.73
N ASP A 148 -1.33 6.56 13.51
CA ASP A 148 0.06 6.28 13.85
C ASP A 148 0.92 5.90 12.64
N ALA A 149 0.38 5.07 11.74
CA ALA A 149 1.04 4.71 10.49
C ALA A 149 1.22 5.95 9.60
N MET A 150 0.21 6.82 9.50
CA MET A 150 0.29 8.09 8.77
C MET A 150 1.36 9.01 9.34
N ALA A 151 1.47 9.11 10.66
CA ALA A 151 2.49 9.91 11.33
C ALA A 151 3.92 9.35 11.14
N THR A 152 4.05 8.04 10.92
CA THR A 152 5.33 7.36 10.71
C THR A 152 5.80 7.42 9.25
N SER A 153 4.86 7.45 8.30
CA SER A 153 5.16 7.45 6.87
C SER A 153 5.50 8.86 6.36
N SER A 154 6.69 9.01 5.77
CA SER A 154 7.12 10.25 5.12
C SER A 154 6.45 10.47 3.76
N ASP A 155 6.30 9.40 2.98
CA ASP A 155 5.74 9.42 1.61
C ASP A 155 4.19 9.29 1.60
N GLY A 156 3.59 8.91 2.74
CA GLY A 156 2.18 8.57 2.86
C GLY A 156 1.79 7.25 2.17
N PHE A 157 0.52 6.89 2.25
CA PHE A 157 -0.01 5.68 1.62
C PHE A 157 -1.47 5.84 1.21
N LYS A 158 -1.93 4.99 0.29
CA LYS A 158 -3.33 4.89 -0.12
C LYS A 158 -4.04 3.81 0.69
N ILE A 159 -5.33 4.00 0.97
CA ILE A 159 -6.16 3.01 1.66
C ILE A 159 -7.27 2.51 0.71
N ILE A 160 -7.34 1.20 0.52
CA ILE A 160 -8.49 0.53 -0.11
C ILE A 160 -9.42 0.03 1.00
N SER A 161 -10.69 0.40 0.97
CA SER A 161 -11.67 -0.07 1.95
C SER A 161 -12.62 -1.06 1.31
N SER A 162 -12.96 -2.15 1.99
CA SER A 162 -13.87 -3.17 1.43
C SER A 162 -14.72 -3.84 2.50
N PRO A 163 -16.05 -3.98 2.30
CA PRO A 163 -16.92 -4.70 3.22
C PRO A 163 -16.83 -6.21 3.02
N TRP A 164 -17.04 -6.97 4.09
CA TRP A 164 -17.24 -8.43 4.01
C TRP A 164 -18.72 -8.77 3.83
N THR A 165 -19.59 -8.07 4.54
CA THR A 165 -21.04 -8.29 4.50
C THR A 165 -21.80 -7.01 4.76
N ALA A 166 -22.99 -6.91 4.16
CA ALA A 166 -24.01 -5.95 4.59
C ALA A 166 -24.56 -6.31 5.97
N PRO A 167 -25.17 -5.36 6.70
CA PRO A 167 -25.89 -5.63 7.95
C PRO A 167 -26.88 -6.78 7.79
N PRO A 168 -27.05 -7.67 8.80
CA PRO A 168 -27.94 -8.82 8.71
C PRO A 168 -29.36 -8.48 8.23
N TRP A 169 -29.95 -7.39 8.74
CA TRP A 169 -31.30 -6.97 8.37
C TRP A 169 -31.48 -6.54 6.90
N MET A 170 -30.38 -6.32 6.18
CA MET A 170 -30.40 -6.05 4.74
C MET A 170 -30.36 -7.32 3.87
N LYS A 171 -30.20 -8.50 4.48
CA LYS A 171 -29.94 -9.76 3.79
C LYS A 171 -31.13 -10.71 3.89
N ASP A 172 -31.26 -11.60 2.91
CA ASP A 172 -32.34 -12.60 2.83
C ASP A 172 -32.31 -13.65 3.96
N ASN A 173 -31.17 -13.80 4.63
CA ASN A 173 -30.96 -14.80 5.68
C ASN A 173 -30.78 -14.21 7.08
N ASN A 174 -30.84 -12.88 7.24
CA ASN A 174 -30.60 -12.19 8.51
C ASN A 174 -29.33 -12.64 9.24
N ASN A 175 -28.25 -12.93 8.52
CA ASN A 175 -27.00 -13.44 9.09
C ASN A 175 -25.77 -12.74 8.48
N TYR A 176 -24.70 -12.62 9.25
CA TYR A 176 -23.41 -12.12 8.77
C TYR A 176 -22.79 -13.05 7.71
N VAL A 177 -22.99 -14.37 7.84
CA VAL A 177 -22.41 -15.37 6.92
C VAL A 177 -23.42 -15.81 5.86
N GLY A 178 -22.98 -15.89 4.61
CA GLY A 178 -23.82 -16.31 3.47
C GLY A 178 -24.93 -15.32 3.13
N GLY A 179 -25.95 -15.76 2.38
CA GLY A 179 -27.09 -14.93 1.99
C GLY A 179 -26.76 -13.89 0.92
N LYS A 180 -27.77 -13.11 0.55
CA LYS A 180 -27.69 -12.07 -0.49
C LYS A 180 -28.31 -10.77 0.01
N LEU A 181 -27.75 -9.65 -0.45
CA LEU A 181 -28.36 -8.34 -0.27
C LEU A 181 -29.73 -8.32 -0.96
N LEU A 182 -30.79 -7.96 -0.22
CA LEU A 182 -32.12 -7.84 -0.79
C LEU A 182 -32.18 -6.61 -1.72
N PRO A 183 -32.76 -6.72 -2.93
CA PRO A 183 -32.84 -5.60 -3.89
C PRO A 183 -33.40 -4.29 -3.32
N LYS A 184 -34.36 -4.39 -2.38
CA LYS A 184 -34.95 -3.22 -1.71
C LYS A 184 -33.97 -2.39 -0.87
N TYR A 185 -32.78 -2.90 -0.58
CA TYR A 185 -31.75 -2.20 0.20
C TYR A 185 -30.53 -1.78 -0.62
N TYR A 186 -30.58 -1.85 -1.96
CA TYR A 186 -29.44 -1.45 -2.80
C TYR A 186 -29.07 0.02 -2.60
N ASP A 187 -30.07 0.91 -2.54
CA ASP A 187 -29.83 2.34 -2.31
C ASP A 187 -29.27 2.62 -0.91
N THR A 188 -29.82 1.95 0.11
CA THR A 188 -29.30 2.03 1.48
C THR A 188 -27.86 1.51 1.57
N TRP A 189 -27.55 0.42 0.88
CA TRP A 189 -26.19 -0.12 0.85
C TRP A 189 -25.23 0.80 0.10
N ALA A 190 -25.66 1.47 -0.98
CA ALA A 190 -24.85 2.50 -1.63
C ALA A 190 -24.60 3.70 -0.71
N LEU A 191 -25.62 4.16 0.02
CA LEU A 191 -25.50 5.23 1.02
C LEU A 191 -24.52 4.85 2.14
N PHE A 192 -24.47 3.58 2.54
CA PHE A 192 -23.54 3.08 3.54
C PHE A 192 -22.08 3.37 3.17
N PHE A 193 -21.67 3.13 1.92
CA PHE A 193 -20.31 3.45 1.46
C PHE A 193 -20.03 4.96 1.54
N SER A 194 -21.00 5.79 1.17
CA SER A 194 -20.84 7.25 1.27
C SER A 194 -20.73 7.71 2.72
N LYS A 195 -21.50 7.13 3.65
CA LYS A 195 -21.41 7.46 5.08
C LYS A 195 -20.08 6.99 5.68
N TYR A 196 -19.60 5.81 5.31
CA TYR A 196 -18.30 5.31 5.71
C TYR A 196 -17.17 6.26 5.29
N ILE A 197 -17.12 6.65 4.02
CA ILE A 197 -16.08 7.57 3.50
C ILE A 197 -16.15 8.92 4.24
N THR A 198 -17.36 9.46 4.45
CA THR A 198 -17.53 10.72 5.19
C THR A 198 -17.09 10.60 6.64
N ALA A 199 -17.41 9.51 7.33
CA ALA A 199 -17.03 9.27 8.71
C ALA A 199 -15.50 9.15 8.85
N TYR A 200 -14.85 8.34 8.02
CA TYR A 200 -13.38 8.23 8.03
C TYR A 200 -12.69 9.54 7.68
N LYS A 201 -13.25 10.33 6.74
CA LYS A 201 -12.71 11.66 6.42
C LYS A 201 -12.82 12.64 7.59
N ALA A 202 -13.84 12.51 8.44
CA ALA A 202 -13.98 13.37 9.63
C ALA A 202 -12.91 13.07 10.69
N GLU A 203 -12.31 11.88 10.64
CA GLU A 203 -11.24 11.47 11.55
C GLU A 203 -9.85 11.98 11.13
N GLY A 204 -9.69 12.49 9.92
CA GLY A 204 -8.43 13.00 9.36
C GLY A 204 -7.87 12.11 8.26
#